data_AF-A0A2A5B9S7-F1
#
_entry.id   AF-A0A2A5B9S7-F1
#
_cell.length_a   1.000
_cell.length_b   1.000
_cell.length_c   1.000
_cell.angle_alpha   90.00
_cell.angle_beta   90.00
_cell.angle_gamma   90.00
#
_symmetry.space_group_name_H-M   'P 1'
#
loop_
_entity.id
_entity.type
_entity.pdbx_description
1 polymer ?
#
loop_
_entity_poly.entity_id
_entity_poly.type
_entity_poly.pdbx_seq_one_letter_code
_entity_poly.pdbx_strand_id
1 'polypeptide(L)'
;MLDKNFLEELSNRLSSLVPKLVPMAKDVQEEMRTKIEQQLKKSFAVLDLMGREEFDQHSDTLKRAEQRIEDLEATILELGKRLDEFEKSSPDH
;
A
#
# COMPACT_ATOMS: atom_id res chain seq x y z
N MET A 1 -3.47 0.35 2.99
CA MET A 1 -4.45 0.11 1.91
C MET A 1 -5.60 1.08 2.11
N LEU A 2 -6.04 1.80 1.06
CA LEU A 2 -7.22 2.65 1.16
C LEU A 2 -8.46 1.80 1.43
N ASP A 3 -9.07 2.01 2.60
CA ASP A 3 -10.20 1.22 3.07
C ASP A 3 -11.45 1.55 2.25
N LYS A 4 -11.95 0.60 1.45
CA LYS A 4 -13.13 0.82 0.59
C LYS A 4 -14.37 1.19 1.42
N ASN A 5 -14.46 0.68 2.64
CA ASN A 5 -15.55 0.97 3.58
C ASN A 5 -15.57 2.45 4.01
N PHE A 6 -14.39 3.08 4.09
CA PHE A 6 -14.26 4.50 4.45
C PHE A 6 -14.77 5.42 3.35
N LEU A 7 -14.45 5.11 2.07
CA LEU A 7 -14.97 5.87 0.93
C LEU A 7 -16.49 5.76 0.83
N GLU A 8 -17.05 4.59 1.11
CA GLU A 8 -18.51 4.40 1.20
C GLU A 8 -19.12 5.18 2.37
N GLU A 9 -18.53 5.16 3.57
CA GLU A 9 -19.04 5.95 4.70
C GLU A 9 -18.99 7.46 4.44
N LEU A 10 -17.91 7.94 3.82
CA LEU A 10 -17.72 9.33 3.47
C LEU A 10 -18.70 9.77 2.36
N SER A 11 -18.92 8.92 1.35
CA SER A 11 -19.93 9.10 0.30
C SER A 11 -21.35 9.14 0.89
N ASN A 12 -21.68 8.23 1.81
CA ASN A 12 -22.96 8.17 2.49
C ASN A 12 -23.20 9.40 3.37
N ARG A 13 -22.17 9.85 4.12
CA ARG A 13 -22.24 11.10 4.90
C ARG A 13 -22.45 12.31 4.00
N LEU A 14 -21.68 12.46 2.93
CA LEU A 14 -21.84 13.57 1.97
C LEU A 14 -23.25 13.55 1.35
N SER A 15 -23.70 12.39 0.87
CA SER A 15 -25.01 12.20 0.26
C SER A 15 -26.18 12.42 1.22
N SER A 16 -25.98 12.22 2.53
CA SER A 16 -26.98 12.52 3.56
C SER A 16 -27.05 14.00 3.96
N LEU A 17 -26.01 14.77 3.65
CA LEU A 17 -25.91 16.21 3.93
C LEU A 17 -26.41 17.05 2.75
N VAL A 18 -26.22 16.58 1.51
CA VAL A 18 -26.68 17.27 0.29
C VAL A 18 -28.20 17.58 0.30
N PRO A 19 -29.12 16.66 0.64
CA PRO A 19 -30.55 16.93 0.68
C PRO A 19 -30.94 17.93 1.78
N LYS A 20 -30.18 17.98 2.88
CA LYS A 20 -30.40 18.89 4.01
C LYS A 20 -29.94 20.31 3.71
N LEU A 21 -29.05 20.48 2.75
CA LEU A 21 -28.60 21.80 2.29
C LEU A 21 -29.67 22.48 1.43
N VAL A 22 -30.41 21.73 0.59
CA VAL A 22 -31.37 22.27 -0.39
C VAL A 22 -32.40 23.27 0.18
N PRO A 23 -32.99 23.07 1.38
CA PRO A 23 -33.95 24.02 1.95
C PRO A 23 -33.35 25.12 2.85
N MET A 24 -32.04 25.16 3.09
CA MET A 24 -31.41 26.12 4.02
C MET A 24 -31.03 27.46 3.36
N ALA A 25 -31.04 28.54 4.14
CA ALA A 25 -30.55 29.86 3.69
C ALA A 25 -29.08 29.78 3.25
N LYS A 26 -28.72 30.54 2.21
CA LYS A 26 -27.38 30.49 1.57
C LYS A 26 -26.23 30.64 2.55
N ASP A 27 -26.35 31.54 3.53
CA ASP A 27 -25.30 31.78 4.53
C ASP A 27 -25.03 30.54 5.39
N VAL A 28 -26.09 29.80 5.73
CA VAL A 28 -25.98 28.55 6.51
C VAL A 28 -25.43 27.40 5.65
N GLN A 29 -25.76 27.38 4.35
CA GLN A 29 -25.16 26.42 3.41
C GLN A 29 -23.65 26.62 3.29
N GLU A 30 -23.18 27.87 3.24
CA GLU A 30 -21.77 28.21 3.04
C GLU A 30 -20.91 27.86 4.28
N GLU A 31 -21.41 28.13 5.49
CA GLU A 31 -20.77 27.70 6.73
C GLU A 31 -20.68 26.17 6.83
N MET A 32 -21.76 25.47 6.45
CA MET A 32 -21.82 24.01 6.55
C MET A 32 -20.93 23.36 5.49
N ARG A 33 -20.88 23.92 4.29
CA ARG A 33 -19.92 23.53 3.25
C ARG A 33 -18.47 23.69 3.73
N THR A 34 -18.14 24.83 4.34
CA THR A 34 -16.80 25.09 4.88
C THR A 34 -16.43 24.09 5.97
N LYS A 35 -17.36 23.75 6.86
CA LYS A 35 -17.16 22.71 7.90
C LYS A 35 -16.97 21.33 7.28
N ILE A 36 -17.73 20.97 6.24
CA ILE A 36 -17.54 19.71 5.51
C ILE A 36 -16.16 19.68 4.87
N GLU A 37 -15.75 20.74 4.17
CA GLU A 37 -14.43 20.83 3.54
C GLU A 37 -13.28 20.72 4.56
N GLN A 38 -13.40 21.38 5.71
CA GLN A 38 -12.42 21.28 6.80
C GLN A 38 -12.36 19.86 7.38
N GLN A 39 -13.51 19.21 7.55
CA GLN A 39 -13.56 17.88 8.11
C GLN A 39 -13.05 16.82 7.13
N LEU A 40 -13.34 16.98 5.83
CA LEU A 40 -12.74 16.18 4.77
C LEU A 40 -11.23 16.34 4.75
N LYS A 41 -10.72 17.58 4.79
CA LYS A 41 -9.26 17.84 4.85
C LYS A 41 -8.60 17.18 6.05
N LYS A 42 -9.23 17.25 7.24
CA LYS A 42 -8.74 16.56 8.44
C LYS A 42 -8.80 15.05 8.30
N SER A 43 -9.90 14.51 7.78
CA SER A 43 -10.05 13.06 7.56
C SER A 43 -9.08 12.53 6.51
N PHE A 44 -8.80 13.28 5.44
CA PHE A 44 -7.75 12.94 4.46
C PHE A 44 -6.33 13.09 5.03
N ALA A 45 -6.10 13.98 5.99
CA ALA A 45 -4.82 14.07 6.69
C ALA A 45 -4.61 12.94 7.72
N VAL A 46 -5.71 12.34 8.21
CA VAL A 46 -5.71 11.16 9.12
C VAL A 46 -5.66 9.85 8.34
N LEU A 47 -6.04 9.86 7.06
CA LEU A 47 -5.66 8.78 6.17
C LEU A 47 -4.14 8.79 6.11
N ASP A 48 -3.54 7.88 6.88
CA ASP A 48 -2.21 7.33 6.70
C ASP A 48 -2.19 6.64 5.33
N LEU A 49 -2.30 7.45 4.29
CA LEU A 49 -1.81 7.14 2.97
C LEU A 49 -0.36 6.82 3.25
N MET A 50 -0.03 5.54 3.51
CA MET A 50 1.35 5.06 3.48
C MET A 50 1.96 5.82 2.32
N GLY A 51 2.87 6.74 2.65
CA GLY A 51 3.29 7.73 1.69
C GLY A 51 3.71 6.96 0.46
N ARG A 52 3.41 7.46 -0.74
CA ARG A 52 3.91 6.79 -1.95
C ARG A 52 5.40 6.42 -1.81
N GLU A 53 6.13 7.26 -1.09
CA GLU A 53 7.48 7.07 -0.60
C GLU A 53 7.72 5.83 0.30
N GLU A 54 6.87 5.53 1.29
CA GLU A 54 6.98 4.33 2.12
C GLU A 54 6.66 3.05 1.33
N PHE A 55 5.67 3.11 0.43
CA PHE A 55 5.40 2.01 -0.50
C PHE A 55 6.59 1.73 -1.40
N ASP A 56 7.22 2.79 -1.94
CA ASP A 56 8.41 2.68 -2.79
C ASP A 56 9.61 2.11 -1.99
N GLN A 57 9.82 2.52 -0.73
CA GLN A 57 10.87 1.97 0.14
C GLN A 57 10.69 0.47 0.43
N HIS A 58 9.45 0.03 0.68
CA HIS A 58 9.16 -1.39 0.86
C HIS A 58 9.30 -2.18 -0.45
N SER A 59 8.90 -1.60 -1.58
CA SER A 59 9.09 -2.21 -2.90
C SER A 59 10.58 -2.40 -3.23
N ASP A 60 11.42 -1.41 -2.96
CA ASP A 60 12.87 -1.50 -3.16
C ASP A 60 13.51 -2.53 -2.23
N THR A 61 13.01 -2.64 -1.00
CA THR A 61 13.47 -3.67 -0.05
C THR A 61 13.09 -5.06 -0.53
N LEU A 62 11.88 -5.23 -1.08
CA LEU A 62 11.43 -6.50 -1.65
C LEU A 62 12.26 -6.89 -2.87
N LYS A 63 12.55 -5.96 -3.79
CA LYS A 63 13.44 -6.21 -4.95
C LYS A 63 14.84 -6.66 -4.52
N ARG A 64 15.41 -6.04 -3.47
CA ARG A 64 16.71 -6.47 -2.92
C ARG A 64 16.62 -7.88 -2.32
N ALA A 65 15.51 -8.23 -1.69
CA ALA A 65 15.30 -9.58 -1.17
C ALA A 65 15.17 -10.60 -2.31
N GLU A 66 14.41 -10.29 -3.37
CA GLU A 66 14.30 -11.11 -4.59
C GLU A 66 15.68 -11.36 -5.22
N GLN A 67 16.47 -10.31 -5.44
CA GLN A 67 17.83 -10.46 -5.99
C GLN A 67 18.70 -11.38 -5.12
N ARG A 68 18.61 -11.24 -3.79
CA ARG A 68 19.41 -12.04 -2.88
C ARG A 68 18.97 -13.51 -2.85
N ILE A 69 17.68 -13.78 -3.07
CA ILE A 69 17.18 -15.14 -3.23
C ILE A 69 17.74 -15.74 -4.53
N GLU A 70 17.69 -15.03 -5.64
CA GLU A 70 18.26 -15.50 -6.92
C GLU A 70 19.76 -15.82 -6.81
N ASP A 71 20.55 -14.96 -6.15
CA ASP A 71 21.98 -15.18 -5.95
C ASP A 71 22.26 -16.43 -5.09
N LEU A 72 21.43 -16.65 -4.06
CA LEU A 72 21.54 -17.82 -3.20
C LEU A 72 21.14 -19.10 -3.95
N GLU A 73 20.09 -19.05 -4.76
CA GLU A 73 19.69 -20.17 -5.63
C GLU A 73 20.80 -20.53 -6.61
N ALA A 74 21.44 -19.53 -7.25
CA ALA A 74 22.58 -19.73 -8.13
C ALA A 74 23.77 -20.37 -7.39
N THR A 75 24.06 -19.89 -6.17
CA THR A 75 25.14 -20.44 -5.33
C THR A 75 24.86 -21.90 -4.96
N ILE A 76 23.61 -22.23 -4.59
CA ILE A 76 23.21 -23.60 -4.26
C ILE A 76 23.34 -24.51 -5.49
N LEU A 77 22.93 -24.04 -6.68
CA LEU A 77 23.07 -24.79 -7.93
C LEU A 77 24.55 -25.05 -8.28
N GLU A 78 25.41 -24.06 -8.11
CA GLU A 78 26.85 -24.21 -8.34
C GLU A 78 27.46 -25.23 -7.36
N LEU A 79 27.13 -25.11 -6.07
CA LEU A 79 27.59 -26.05 -5.05
C LEU A 79 27.08 -27.46 -5.31
N GLY A 80 25.82 -27.61 -5.73
CA GLY A 80 25.24 -28.89 -6.14
C GLY A 80 26.00 -29.52 -7.30
N LYS A 81 26.31 -28.74 -8.36
CA LYS A 81 27.12 -29.22 -9.49
C LYS A 81 28.52 -29.65 -9.06
N ARG A 82 29.18 -28.85 -8.20
CA ARG A 82 30.52 -29.18 -7.69
C ARG A 82 30.51 -30.44 -6.83
N LEU A 83 29.43 -30.68 -6.08
CA LEU A 83 29.25 -31.90 -5.30
C LEU A 83 29.04 -33.11 -6.22
N ASP A 84 28.19 -32.99 -7.23
CA ASP A 84 27.98 -34.04 -8.24
C ASP A 84 29.28 -34.37 -9.00
N GLU A 85 30.07 -33.35 -9.35
CA GLU A 85 31.39 -33.51 -9.97
C GLU A 85 32.37 -34.19 -9.02
N PHE A 86 32.36 -33.81 -7.74
CA PHE A 86 33.19 -34.43 -6.71
C PHE A 86 32.84 -35.90 -6.52
N GLU A 87 31.56 -36.24 -6.43
CA GLU A 87 31.06 -37.62 -6.32
C GLU A 87 31.41 -38.46 -7.56
N LYS A 88 31.25 -37.91 -8.77
CA LYS A 88 31.67 -38.58 -10.02
C LYS A 88 33.18 -38.73 -10.15
N SER A 89 33.95 -37.83 -9.54
CA SER A 89 35.42 -37.86 -9.52
C SER A 89 36.01 -38.74 -8.41
N SER A 90 35.17 -39.27 -7.52
CA SER A 90 35.55 -40.29 -6.54
C SER A 90 35.08 -41.67 -7.03
N PRO A 91 35.86 -42.36 -7.89
CA PRO A 91 35.65 -43.78 -8.11
C PRO A 91 36.08 -44.55 -6.85
N ASP A 92 35.18 -45.38 -6.35
CA ASP A 92 35.38 -46.42 -5.34
C ASP A 92 35.76 -46.00 -3.89
N HIS A 93 34.80 -46.27 -2.99
CA HIS A 93 35.02 -47.22 -1.90
C HIS A 93 34.00 -48.36 -2.03
#